data_AF-A0A2R6F5W4-F1
#
_entry.id   AF-A0A2R6F5W4-F1
#
_cell.length_a   1.000
_cell.length_b   1.000
_cell.length_c   1.000
_cell.angle_alpha   90.00
_cell.angle_beta   90.00
_cell.angle_gamma   90.00
#
_symmetry.space_group_name_H-M   'P 1'
#
loop_
_entity.id
_entity.type
_entity.pdbx_description
1 polymer ?
#
loop_
_entity_poly.entity_id
_entity_poly.type
_entity_poly.pdbx_seq_one_letter_code
_entity_poly.pdbx_strand_id
1 'polypeptide(L)'
;ASGSLPIEVGVDPEPLSWDGTGTVVETGDTWARLDAPAHPDPGGHFVGLASDSGVLDGGFPHYDCGGLLGGGDRALIAGTEVGTVSGRDVAWHDCTVRANGDPVRGIALFCGKDAFGIKLVGERIDLRVGEGVTVTVGCGSRTD
;
A
#
# COMPACT_ATOMS: atom_id res chain seq x y z
N ALA A 1 -2.85 10.52 15.32
CA ALA A 1 -1.83 10.74 16.37
C ALA A 1 -1.74 12.24 16.67
N SER A 2 -2.04 12.70 17.88
CA SER A 2 -1.88 14.11 18.25
C SER A 2 -0.47 14.34 18.78
N GLY A 3 0.37 15.06 18.02
CA GLY A 3 1.70 15.48 18.45
C GLY A 3 2.89 14.87 17.70
N SER A 4 2.68 14.16 16.59
CA SER A 4 3.78 13.73 15.72
C SER A 4 4.40 14.94 15.01
N LEU A 5 5.73 15.10 15.11
CA LEU A 5 6.46 16.10 14.36
C LEU A 5 6.82 15.56 12.96
N PRO A 6 6.75 16.40 11.91
CA PRO A 6 7.22 16.00 10.59
C PRO A 6 8.71 15.67 10.61
N ILE A 7 9.07 14.54 10.03
CA ILE A 7 10.47 14.16 9.78
C ILE A 7 10.72 14.28 8.28
N GLU A 8 11.90 14.82 7.93
CA GLU A 8 12.42 14.83 6.57
C GLU A 8 13.01 13.45 6.24
N VAL A 9 12.64 12.91 5.09
CA VAL A 9 13.17 11.62 4.63
C VAL A 9 14.55 11.88 4.03
N GLY A 10 15.61 11.32 4.62
CA GLY A 10 16.99 11.54 4.16
C GLY A 10 17.40 10.73 2.93
N VAL A 11 16.47 9.99 2.32
CA VAL A 11 16.68 9.14 1.13
C VAL A 11 15.42 9.17 0.26
N ASP A 12 15.58 9.00 -1.04
CA ASP A 12 14.46 8.84 -1.98
C ASP A 12 14.20 7.35 -2.22
N PRO A 13 13.07 6.78 -1.75
CA PRO A 13 12.75 5.38 -2.00
C PRO A 13 12.41 5.14 -3.48
N GLU A 14 12.82 4.00 -4.02
CA GLU A 14 12.51 3.62 -5.40
C GLU A 14 11.06 3.10 -5.50
N PRO A 15 10.24 3.64 -6.42
CA PRO A 15 8.86 3.20 -6.60
C PRO A 15 8.76 1.89 -7.38
N LEU A 16 8.07 0.91 -6.80
CA LEU A 16 7.80 -0.37 -7.44
C LEU A 16 6.36 -0.49 -7.91
N SER A 17 6.21 -0.66 -9.22
CA SER A 17 4.91 -0.86 -9.85
C SER A 17 4.31 -2.20 -9.47
N TRP A 18 2.99 -2.22 -9.27
CA TRP A 18 2.25 -3.42 -8.90
C TRP A 18 0.89 -3.45 -9.59
N ASP A 19 0.55 -4.58 -10.18
CA ASP A 19 -0.68 -4.80 -10.95
C ASP A 19 -1.85 -5.31 -10.10
N GLY A 20 -1.64 -5.47 -8.79
CA GLY A 20 -2.64 -6.01 -7.87
C GLY A 20 -2.51 -7.51 -7.63
N THR A 21 -1.53 -8.21 -8.21
CA THR A 21 -1.39 -9.67 -8.06
C THR A 21 -0.17 -10.09 -7.26
N GLY A 22 -0.23 -11.24 -6.59
CA GLY A 22 0.92 -11.82 -5.91
C GLY A 22 0.60 -13.14 -5.23
N THR A 23 1.62 -13.82 -4.71
CA THR A 23 1.49 -15.05 -3.92
C THR A 23 1.76 -14.77 -2.46
N VAL A 24 0.95 -15.31 -1.56
CA VAL A 24 1.18 -15.19 -0.11
C VAL A 24 2.45 -15.93 0.26
N VAL A 25 3.41 -15.22 0.85
CA VAL A 25 4.69 -15.79 1.32
C VAL A 25 4.80 -15.83 2.83
N GLU A 26 3.98 -15.06 3.53
CA GLU A 26 4.04 -14.96 4.98
C GLU A 26 2.68 -14.54 5.55
N THR A 27 2.32 -15.08 6.71
CA THR A 27 1.06 -14.80 7.41
C THR A 27 1.31 -14.59 8.89
N GLY A 28 0.57 -13.66 9.49
CA GLY A 28 0.41 -13.54 10.94
C GLY A 28 -1.08 -13.46 11.29
N ASP A 29 -1.40 -13.32 12.58
CA ASP A 29 -2.78 -13.36 13.08
C ASP A 29 -3.71 -12.33 12.40
N THR A 30 -3.17 -11.17 12.03
CA THR A 30 -3.93 -10.04 11.50
C THR A 30 -3.47 -9.56 10.12
N TRP A 31 -2.61 -10.34 9.45
CA TRP A 31 -2.03 -9.91 8.18
C TRP A 31 -1.51 -11.05 7.32
N ALA A 32 -1.44 -10.81 6.01
CA ALA A 32 -0.74 -11.66 5.05
C ALA A 32 0.11 -10.79 4.13
N ARG A 33 1.32 -11.25 3.78
CA ARG A 33 2.23 -10.56 2.88
C ARG A 33 2.36 -11.33 1.57
N LEU A 34 2.19 -10.61 0.48
CA LEU A 34 2.41 -11.07 -0.88
C LEU A 34 3.90 -10.91 -1.26
N ASP A 35 4.37 -11.70 -2.22
CA ASP A 35 5.72 -11.61 -2.77
C ASP A 35 5.94 -10.44 -3.74
N ALA A 36 4.85 -9.87 -4.26
CA ALA A 36 4.89 -8.83 -5.27
C ALA A 36 4.45 -7.46 -4.72
N PRO A 37 5.02 -6.36 -5.23
CA PRO A 37 6.24 -6.35 -6.06
C PRO A 37 7.47 -6.72 -5.21
N ALA A 38 8.40 -7.47 -5.80
CA ALA A 38 9.59 -7.92 -5.10
C ALA A 38 10.67 -6.81 -5.07
N HIS A 39 11.45 -6.76 -3.99
CA HIS A 39 12.60 -5.86 -3.90
C HIS A 39 13.68 -6.27 -4.93
N PRO A 40 14.14 -5.37 -5.83
CA PRO A 40 15.11 -5.72 -6.88
C PRO A 40 16.54 -5.88 -6.36
N ASP A 41 16.93 -5.15 -5.31
CA ASP A 41 18.27 -5.22 -4.69
C ASP A 41 18.21 -5.20 -3.15
N PRO A 42 17.81 -6.31 -2.50
CA PRO A 42 17.72 -6.41 -1.04
C PRO A 42 18.97 -5.88 -0.29
N GLY A 43 18.75 -4.90 0.59
CA GLY A 43 19.79 -4.28 1.42
C GLY A 43 20.47 -3.07 0.78
N GLY A 44 20.27 -2.83 -0.52
CA GLY A 44 20.92 -1.75 -1.27
C GLY A 44 20.27 -0.38 -1.07
N HIS A 45 18.95 -0.30 -1.16
CA HIS A 45 18.18 0.94 -1.07
C HIS A 45 16.79 0.68 -0.46
N PHE A 46 16.02 1.74 -0.21
CA PHE A 46 14.63 1.60 0.19
C PHE A 46 13.74 1.59 -1.05
N VAL A 47 12.74 0.73 -1.05
CA VAL A 47 11.67 0.70 -2.06
C VAL A 47 10.32 0.86 -1.41
N GLY A 48 9.31 1.24 -2.18
CA GLY A 48 7.92 1.14 -1.74
C GLY A 48 6.93 1.07 -2.90
N LEU A 49 5.64 1.02 -2.58
CA LEU A 49 4.60 0.87 -3.59
C LEU A 49 4.49 2.15 -4.43
N ALA A 50 4.74 2.03 -5.73
CA ALA A 50 4.60 3.13 -6.67
C ALA A 50 3.17 3.67 -6.70
N SER A 51 3.07 4.98 -6.73
CA SER A 51 1.83 5.71 -6.99
C SER A 51 2.15 7.02 -7.66
N ASP A 52 1.57 7.24 -8.84
CA ASP A 52 1.88 8.41 -9.67
C ASP A 52 3.40 8.56 -9.86
N SER A 53 4.01 9.65 -9.37
CA SER A 53 5.47 9.85 -9.39
C SER A 53 6.15 9.69 -8.02
N GLY A 54 5.57 8.90 -7.11
CA GLY A 54 6.10 8.69 -5.76
C GLY A 54 5.82 7.31 -5.17
N VAL A 55 6.03 7.19 -3.86
CA VAL A 55 5.86 5.97 -3.05
C VAL A 55 4.82 6.19 -1.95
N LEU A 56 3.86 5.28 -1.84
CA LEU A 56 2.84 5.33 -0.79
C LEU A 56 3.37 4.89 0.57
N ASP A 57 2.91 5.58 1.62
CA ASP A 57 3.21 5.28 3.02
C ASP A 57 1.95 5.39 3.90
N GLY A 58 1.94 4.65 5.03
CA GLY A 58 0.84 4.64 5.98
C GLY A 58 -0.07 3.40 5.88
N GLY A 59 -1.38 3.58 5.90
CA GLY A 59 -2.30 2.45 5.78
C GLY A 59 -3.63 2.82 5.15
N PHE A 60 -3.94 2.12 4.07
CA PHE A 60 -5.10 2.37 3.22
C PHE A 60 -6.15 1.28 3.40
N PRO A 61 -7.46 1.56 3.39
CA PRO A 61 -8.09 2.83 3.77
C PRO A 61 -8.29 2.92 5.30
N HIS A 62 -7.62 2.06 6.08
CA HIS A 62 -7.96 1.84 7.49
C HIS A 62 -7.42 2.91 8.47
N TYR A 63 -6.57 3.82 7.99
CA TYR A 63 -6.28 5.10 8.63
C TYR A 63 -6.94 6.24 7.85
N ASP A 64 -7.23 7.35 8.53
CA ASP A 64 -7.92 8.50 7.93
C ASP A 64 -7.11 9.20 6.83
N CYS A 65 -5.78 9.06 6.84
CA CYS A 65 -4.88 9.61 5.85
C CYS A 65 -3.63 8.73 5.66
N GLY A 66 -2.86 9.02 4.62
CA GLY A 66 -1.54 8.45 4.41
C GLY A 66 -0.57 9.45 3.80
N GLY A 67 0.51 8.94 3.23
CA GLY A 67 1.57 9.74 2.64
C GLY A 67 1.91 9.33 1.21
N LEU A 68 2.36 10.31 0.42
CA LEU A 68 3.09 10.10 -0.82
C LEU A 68 4.48 10.72 -0.67
N LEU A 69 5.50 9.87 -0.72
CA LEU A 69 6.91 10.28 -0.73
C LEU A 69 7.35 10.47 -2.18
N GLY A 70 7.80 11.69 -2.52
CA GLY A 70 8.10 12.07 -3.90
C GLY A 70 7.09 13.08 -4.44
N GLY A 71 6.76 12.97 -5.72
CA GLY A 71 5.82 13.89 -6.38
C GLY A 71 4.53 13.21 -6.80
N GLY A 72 3.47 14.00 -6.96
CA GLY A 72 2.20 13.54 -7.54
C GLY A 72 1.01 14.30 -6.98
N ASP A 73 -0.14 14.16 -7.64
CA ASP A 73 -1.40 14.75 -7.19
C ASP A 73 -2.47 13.69 -6.84
N ARG A 74 -2.20 12.43 -7.17
CA ARG A 74 -3.10 11.29 -6.98
C ARG A 74 -2.42 10.13 -6.29
N ALA A 75 -3.21 9.41 -5.50
CA ALA A 75 -2.83 8.13 -4.95
C ALA A 75 -3.45 7.00 -5.79
N LEU A 76 -2.61 6.09 -6.27
CA LEU A 76 -2.98 4.99 -7.15
C LEU A 76 -2.57 3.66 -6.49
N ILE A 77 -3.46 2.67 -6.51
CA ILE A 77 -3.16 1.30 -6.11
C ILE A 77 -3.73 0.37 -7.17
N ALA A 78 -2.88 -0.49 -7.75
CA ALA A 78 -3.27 -1.42 -8.83
C ALA A 78 -4.06 -0.72 -9.96
N GLY A 79 -3.62 0.48 -10.35
CA GLY A 79 -4.26 1.31 -11.38
C GLY A 79 -5.55 2.03 -10.97
N THR A 80 -6.04 1.84 -9.75
CA THR A 80 -7.24 2.52 -9.23
C THR A 80 -6.82 3.78 -8.46
N GLU A 81 -7.48 4.91 -8.74
CA GLU A 81 -7.32 6.11 -7.90
C GLU A 81 -8.02 5.91 -6.56
N VAL A 82 -7.25 6.00 -5.49
CA VAL A 82 -7.68 5.72 -4.11
C VAL A 82 -7.63 6.94 -3.21
N GLY A 83 -7.17 8.08 -3.72
CA GLY A 83 -7.09 9.32 -2.96
C GLY A 83 -6.45 10.46 -3.73
N THR A 84 -6.49 11.66 -3.13
CA THR A 84 -5.85 12.87 -3.64
C THR A 84 -4.70 13.31 -2.74
N VAL A 85 -3.66 13.88 -3.33
CA VAL A 85 -2.44 14.29 -2.64
C VAL A 85 -2.42 15.81 -2.47
N SER A 86 -2.08 16.27 -1.27
CA SER A 86 -1.79 17.68 -0.97
C SER A 86 -0.47 17.78 -0.21
N GLY A 87 0.55 18.32 -0.87
CA GLY A 87 1.92 18.24 -0.36
C GLY A 87 2.38 16.79 -0.31
N ARG A 88 2.60 16.26 0.90
CA ARG A 88 2.95 14.85 1.13
C ARG A 88 1.78 14.02 1.66
N ASP A 89 0.66 14.66 2.00
CA ASP A 89 -0.45 14.00 2.67
C ASP A 89 -1.45 13.49 1.65
N VAL A 90 -1.97 12.29 1.88
CA VAL A 90 -3.00 11.67 1.06
C VAL A 90 -4.31 11.64 1.82
N ALA A 91 -5.35 12.22 1.21
CA ALA A 91 -6.73 12.02 1.61
C ALA A 91 -7.31 10.85 0.83
N TRP A 92 -7.68 9.78 1.52
CA TRP A 92 -8.24 8.58 0.90
C TRP A 92 -9.69 8.82 0.46
N HIS A 93 -10.04 8.23 -0.69
CA HIS A 93 -11.44 8.07 -1.08
C HIS A 93 -12.08 6.96 -0.23
N ASP A 94 -13.42 6.93 -0.16
CA ASP A 94 -14.13 5.83 0.46
C ASP A 94 -14.03 4.59 -0.44
N CYS A 95 -13.12 3.69 -0.08
CA CYS A 95 -12.78 2.51 -0.87
C CYS A 95 -12.86 1.23 -0.06
N THR A 96 -13.12 0.13 -0.75
CA THR A 96 -13.02 -1.23 -0.23
C THR A 96 -11.89 -1.97 -0.93
N VAL A 97 -11.04 -2.63 -0.15
CA VAL A 97 -10.01 -3.54 -0.66
C VAL A 97 -10.53 -4.98 -0.56
N ARG A 98 -10.33 -5.76 -1.62
CA ARG A 98 -10.70 -7.18 -1.65
C ARG A 98 -9.51 -8.02 -2.08
N ALA A 99 -9.30 -9.15 -1.41
CA ALA A 99 -8.38 -10.20 -1.81
C ALA A 99 -9.20 -11.39 -2.31
N ASN A 100 -9.01 -11.79 -3.57
CA ASN A 100 -9.79 -12.87 -4.20
C ASN A 100 -11.31 -12.65 -4.14
N GLY A 101 -11.75 -11.39 -4.06
CA GLY A 101 -13.15 -10.99 -3.94
C GLY A 101 -13.63 -10.76 -2.49
N ASP A 102 -12.92 -11.27 -1.50
CA ASP A 102 -13.28 -11.13 -0.09
C ASP A 102 -12.73 -9.82 0.51
N PRO A 103 -13.55 -9.05 1.23
CA PRO A 103 -13.13 -7.78 1.79
C PRO A 103 -12.06 -7.98 2.87
N VAL A 104 -11.00 -7.17 2.82
CA VAL A 104 -9.99 -7.06 3.87
C VAL A 104 -10.03 -5.67 4.49
N ARG A 105 -9.45 -5.50 5.68
CA ARG A 105 -9.43 -4.18 6.35
C ARG A 105 -8.62 -3.17 5.56
N GLY A 106 -7.58 -3.61 4.85
CA GLY A 106 -6.81 -2.75 3.98
C GLY A 106 -5.42 -3.27 3.65
N ILE A 107 -4.55 -2.33 3.28
CA ILE A 107 -3.15 -2.52 2.93
C ILE A 107 -2.31 -1.68 3.88
N ALA A 108 -1.30 -2.30 4.49
CA ALA A 108 -0.22 -1.58 5.15
C ALA A 108 0.80 -1.13 4.09
N LEU A 109 1.07 0.17 4.05
CA LEU A 109 1.94 0.83 3.09
C LEU A 109 3.22 1.24 3.83
N PHE A 110 4.38 0.90 3.28
CA PHE A 110 5.66 1.11 3.94
C PHE A 110 6.80 1.13 2.93
N CYS A 111 7.96 1.60 3.36
CA CYS A 111 9.21 1.41 2.63
C CYS A 111 10.00 0.22 3.21
N GLY A 112 10.45 -0.69 2.35
CA GLY A 112 11.27 -1.85 2.72
C GLY A 112 12.69 -1.71 2.20
N LYS A 113 13.69 -2.12 2.99
CA LYS A 113 15.09 -2.16 2.55
C LYS A 113 15.57 -3.57 2.19
N ASP A 114 15.19 -4.57 2.98
CA ASP A 114 15.70 -5.94 2.81
C ASP A 114 14.69 -6.87 2.12
N ALA A 115 13.40 -6.58 2.27
CA ALA A 115 12.33 -7.30 1.61
C ALA A 115 11.16 -6.36 1.37
N PHE A 116 10.44 -6.60 0.27
CA PHE A 116 9.25 -5.85 -0.08
C PHE A 116 8.16 -6.77 -0.65
N GLY A 117 6.94 -6.27 -0.62
CA GLY A 117 5.74 -6.96 -1.04
C GLY A 117 4.52 -6.41 -0.31
N ILE A 118 3.34 -6.58 -0.89
CA ILE A 118 2.11 -5.99 -0.35
C ILE A 118 1.66 -6.71 0.92
N LYS A 119 1.36 -5.96 1.97
CA LYS A 119 0.84 -6.49 3.24
C LYS A 119 -0.64 -6.16 3.39
N LEU A 120 -1.47 -7.18 3.25
CA LEU A 120 -2.90 -7.12 3.54
C LEU A 120 -3.10 -7.22 5.06
N VAL A 121 -4.04 -6.45 5.60
CA VAL A 121 -4.37 -6.44 7.03
C VAL A 121 -5.86 -6.68 7.27
N GLY A 122 -6.19 -7.30 8.39
CA GLY A 122 -7.56 -7.62 8.80
C GLY A 122 -7.62 -8.28 10.17
N GLU A 123 -8.76 -8.24 10.85
CA GLU A 123 -8.92 -8.92 12.14
C GLU A 123 -8.78 -10.43 12.04
N ARG A 124 -9.16 -10.99 10.88
CA ARG A 124 -8.87 -12.36 10.46
C ARG A 124 -8.68 -12.37 8.94
N ILE A 125 -7.48 -12.72 8.50
CA ILE A 125 -7.20 -12.96 7.09
C ILE A 125 -7.17 -14.48 6.87
N ASP A 126 -8.07 -14.99 6.03
CA ASP A 126 -8.10 -16.40 5.61
C ASP A 126 -7.33 -16.58 4.30
N LEU A 127 -6.02 -16.28 4.34
CA LEU A 127 -5.10 -16.49 3.23
C LEU A 127 -3.96 -17.39 3.70
N ARG A 128 -3.52 -18.30 2.83
CA ARG A 128 -2.49 -19.30 3.16
C ARG A 128 -1.21 -19.08 2.38
N VAL A 129 -0.06 -19.37 3.00
CA VAL A 129 1.22 -19.38 2.28
C VAL A 129 1.13 -20.28 1.04
N GLY A 130 1.55 -19.76 -0.11
CA GLY A 130 1.45 -20.40 -1.42
C GLY A 130 0.18 -20.08 -2.20
N GLU A 131 -0.77 -19.35 -1.62
CA GLU A 131 -2.00 -18.95 -2.29
C GLU A 131 -1.77 -17.76 -3.23
N GLY A 132 -2.29 -17.85 -4.46
CA GLY A 132 -2.33 -16.74 -5.40
C GLY A 132 -3.46 -15.78 -5.07
N VAL A 133 -3.16 -14.49 -5.04
CA VAL A 133 -4.08 -13.44 -4.65
C VAL A 133 -4.18 -12.40 -5.75
N THR A 134 -5.41 -12.08 -6.12
CA THR A 134 -5.75 -10.87 -6.87
C THR A 134 -6.39 -9.87 -5.93
N VAL A 135 -5.74 -8.73 -5.78
CA VAL A 135 -6.24 -7.59 -5.01
C VAL A 135 -6.98 -6.65 -5.93
N THR A 136 -8.20 -6.29 -5.54
CA THR A 136 -9.01 -5.28 -6.23
C THR A 136 -9.38 -4.18 -5.26
N VAL A 137 -9.43 -2.95 -5.79
CA VAL A 137 -9.87 -1.78 -5.04
C VAL A 137 -11.09 -1.21 -5.74
N GLY A 138 -12.16 -1.01 -4.99
CA GLY A 138 -13.37 -0.34 -5.47
C GLY A 138 -13.64 0.88 -4.61
N CYS A 139 -13.65 2.06 -5.22
CA CYS A 139 -13.97 3.30 -4.54
C CYS A 139 -15.39 3.74 -4.92
N GLY A 140 -16.16 4.23 -3.94
CA GLY A 140 -17.45 4.83 -4.19
C GLY A 140 -17.31 6.01 -5.15
N SER A 141 -18.26 6.16 -6.09
CA SER A 141 -18.28 7.31 -6.99
C SER A 141 -18.34 8.60 -6.17
N ARG A 142 -17.39 9.52 -6.41
CA ARG A 142 -17.45 10.90 -5.89
C ARG A 142 -18.82 11.47 -6.20
N THR A 143 -19.58 11.84 -5.17
CA THR A 143 -20.71 12.76 -5.37
C THR A 143 -20.07 14.14 -5.37
N ASP A 144 -19.97 14.75 -6.56
CA ASP A 144 -19.48 16.11 -6.76
C ASP A 144 -20.37 17.16 -6.04
#